data_AF-A8YE88-F1
#
_entry.id   AF-A8YE88-F1
#
_cell.length_a   1.000
_cell.length_b   1.000
_cell.length_c   1.000
_cell.angle_alpha   90.00
_cell.angle_beta   90.00
_cell.angle_gamma   90.00
#
_symmetry.space_group_name_H-M   'P 1'
#
loop_
_entity.id
_entity.type
_entity.pdbx_description
1 polymer ?
#
loop_
_entity_poly.entity_id
_entity_poly.type
_entity_poly.pdbx_seq_one_letter_code
_entity_poly.pdbx_strand_id
1 'polypeptide(L)' 'MEEHEWQSLCATIHKKEPPPEKPPSFREAVRMIASLGGFLGRKGDGEPGVKTIWLGLRRLHDISQTWKLSHQISPPIEPP' A
#
# COMPACT_ATOMS: atom_id res chain seq x y z
N MET A 1 4.65 10.28 1.61
CA MET A 1 4.66 9.07 0.78
C MET A 1 4.78 9.50 -0.65
N GLU A 2 5.72 8.91 -1.37
CA GLU A 2 5.83 9.05 -2.81
C GLU A 2 4.67 8.33 -3.52
N GLU A 3 4.49 8.62 -4.81
CA GLU A 3 3.36 8.12 -5.60
C GLU A 3 3.28 6.59 -5.61
N HIS A 4 4.40 5.94 -5.95
CA HIS A 4 4.52 4.49 -5.99
C HIS A 4 4.27 3.81 -4.63
N GLU A 5 4.50 4.51 -3.51
CA GLU A 5 4.27 3.96 -2.17
C GLU A 5 2.77 3.86 -1.87
N TRP A 6 2.02 4.95 -2.05
CA TRP A 6 0.59 4.90 -1.73
C TRP A 6 -0.21 4.13 -2.79
N GLN A 7 0.22 4.13 -4.06
CA GLN A 7 -0.40 3.33 -5.11
C GLN A 7 -0.23 1.84 -4.83
N SER A 8 0.99 1.39 -4.55
CA SER A 8 1.27 0.00 -4.22
C SER A 8 0.57 -0.46 -2.93
N LEU A 9 0.50 0.42 -1.92
CA LEU A 9 -0.29 0.19 -0.71
C LEU A 9 -1.77 -0.07 -1.03
N CYS A 10 -2.40 0.84 -1.79
CA CYS A 10 -3.81 0.73 -2.15
C CYS A 10 -4.07 -0.50 -3.04
N ALA A 11 -3.23 -0.76 -4.03
CA ALA A 11 -3.33 -1.92 -4.91
C ALA A 11 -3.23 -3.23 -4.11
N THR A 12 -2.30 -3.30 -3.15
CA THR A 12 -2.11 -4.48 -2.29
C THR A 12 -3.29 -4.71 -1.35
N ILE A 13 -3.77 -3.65 -0.68
CA ILE A 13 -4.86 -3.77 0.30
C ILE A 13 -6.19 -4.09 -0.39
N HIS A 14 -6.50 -3.42 -1.50
CA HIS A 14 -7.75 -3.63 -2.22
C HIS A 14 -7.69 -4.80 -3.21
N LYS A 15 -6.49 -5.35 -3.46
CA LYS A 15 -6.22 -6.42 -4.44
C LYS A 15 -6.81 -6.08 -5.81
N LYS A 16 -6.63 -4.83 -6.24
CA LYS A 16 -7.23 -4.29 -7.47
C LYS A 16 -6.26 -3.36 -8.18
N GLU A 17 -6.26 -3.48 -9.51
CA GLU A 17 -5.64 -2.54 -10.44
C GLU A 17 -6.72 -1.91 -11.35
N PRO A 18 -6.55 -0.64 -11.78
CA PRO A 18 -5.48 0.28 -11.38
C PRO A 18 -5.68 0.82 -9.94
N PRO A 19 -4.61 1.34 -9.30
CA PRO A 19 -4.73 2.04 -8.03
C PRO A 19 -5.66 3.27 -8.15
N PRO A 20 -6.23 3.75 -7.03
CA PRO A 20 -7.15 4.90 -7.06
C PRO A 20 -6.44 6.16 -7.59
N GLU A 21 -7.18 7.05 -8.24
CA GLU A 21 -6.63 8.32 -8.78
C GLU A 21 -6.15 9.28 -7.70
N LYS A 22 -6.65 9.13 -6.46
CA LYS A 22 -6.35 10.00 -5.34
C LYS A 22 -5.73 9.20 -4.19
N PRO A 23 -4.74 9.78 -3.49
CA PRO A 23 -4.14 9.12 -2.34
C PRO A 23 -5.17 8.98 -1.21
N PRO A 24 -5.04 7.94 -0.36
CA PRO A 24 -5.83 7.82 0.86
C PRO A 24 -5.50 8.97 1.82
N SER A 25 -6.43 9.27 2.72
CA SER A 25 -6.12 10.18 3.82
C SER A 25 -5.00 9.62 4.70
N PHE A 26 -4.34 10.48 5.48
CA PHE A 26 -3.27 10.05 6.38
C PHE A 26 -3.73 8.94 7.36
N ARG A 27 -4.93 9.06 7.91
CA ARG A 27 -5.47 8.06 8.84
C ARG A 27 -5.74 6.73 8.15
N GLU A 28 -6.30 6.76 6.94
CA GLU A 28 -6.52 5.54 6.14
C GLU A 28 -5.20 4.88 5.78
N ALA A 29 -4.21 5.65 5.33
CA ALA A 29 -2.88 5.18 5.04
C ALA A 29 -2.23 4.49 6.25
N VAL A 30 -2.24 5.12 7.44
CA VAL A 30 -1.68 4.54 8.66
C VAL A 30 -2.36 3.21 9.00
N ARG A 31 -3.68 3.12 8.83
CA ARG A 31 -4.42 1.88 9.09
C ARG A 31 -4.13 0.80 8.05
N MET A 32 -4.06 1.16 6.77
CA MET A 32 -3.67 0.25 5.68
C MET A 32 -2.26 -0.32 5.92
N ILE A 33 -1.30 0.55 6.28
CA ILE A 33 0.06 0.17 6.66
C ILE A 33 0.01 -0.79 7.85
N ALA A 34 -0.71 -0.45 8.91
CA ALA A 34 -0.84 -1.32 10.07
C ALA A 34 -1.47 -2.68 9.73
N SER A 35 -2.41 -2.74 8.78
CA SER A 35 -2.99 -4.00 8.30
C SER A 35 -1.94 -4.89 7.63
N LEU A 36 -1.01 -4.31 6.87
CA LEU A 36 0.15 -5.05 6.38
C LEU A 36 0.96 -5.63 7.55
N GLY A 37 1.05 -4.94 8.68
CA GLY A 37 1.72 -5.41 9.89
C GLY A 37 0.87 -6.32 10.80
N GLY A 38 -0.32 -6.73 10.39
CA GLY A 38 -1.19 -7.65 11.13
C GLY A 38 -2.32 -7.01 11.95
N PHE A 39 -2.56 -5.70 11.79
CA PHE A 39 -3.73 -5.05 12.39
C PHE A 39 -5.03 -5.50 11.68
N LEU A 40 -5.99 -6.03 12.44
CA LEU A 40 -7.23 -6.56 11.86
C LEU A 40 -8.27 -5.46 11.58
N GLY A 41 -8.24 -4.36 12.32
CA GLY A 41 -9.16 -3.24 12.13
C GLY A 41 -10.63 -3.58 12.35
N ARG A 42 -10.95 -4.49 13.28
CA ARG A 42 -12.33 -4.87 13.58
C ARG A 42 -13.04 -3.75 14.33
N LYS A 43 -14.37 -3.79 14.32
CA LYS A 43 -15.20 -2.86 15.09
C LYS A 43 -14.82 -2.92 16.57
N GLY A 44 -14.28 -1.83 17.10
CA GLY A 44 -13.87 -1.71 18.50
C GLY A 44 -12.37 -1.90 18.77
N ASP A 45 -11.55 -2.29 17.78
CA ASP A 45 -10.09 -2.48 17.98
C ASP A 45 -9.33 -1.17 18.26
N GLY A 46 -9.94 0.00 18.01
CA GLY A 46 -9.31 1.31 18.24
C GLY A 46 -8.33 1.70 17.12
N GLU A 47 -7.23 2.36 17.50
CA GLU A 47 -6.15 2.72 16.59
C GLU A 47 -5.01 1.68 16.63
N PRO A 48 -4.31 1.46 15.51
CA PRO A 48 -3.21 0.51 15.46
C PRO A 48 -2.04 0.90 16.37
N GLY A 49 -1.42 -0.09 16.98
CA GLY A 49 -0.23 0.11 17.82
C GLY A 49 1.04 0.36 17.02
N VAL A 50 2.05 0.95 17.67
CA VAL A 50 3.35 1.27 17.03
C VAL A 50 4.04 0.06 16.41
N LYS A 51 3.91 -1.12 17.02
CA LYS A 51 4.53 -2.36 16.53
C LYS A 51 3.93 -2.81 15.20
N THR A 52 2.60 -2.79 15.07
CA THR A 52 1.93 -3.18 13.81
C THR A 52 2.18 -2.14 12.72
N ILE A 53 2.25 -0.85 13.06
CA ILE A 53 2.63 0.19 12.11
C ILE A 53 4.07 -0.03 11.62
N TRP A 54 5.02 -0.27 12.51
CA TRP A 54 6.43 -0.48 12.14
C TRP A 54 6.63 -1.71 11.23
N LEU A 55 5.99 -2.84 11.58
CA LEU A 55 6.00 -4.04 10.74
C LEU A 55 5.36 -3.77 9.37
N GLY A 56 4.28 -2.98 9.35
CA GLY A 56 3.60 -2.54 8.14
C GLY A 56 4.48 -1.69 7.24
N LEU A 57 5.17 -0.70 7.80
CA LEU A 57 6.06 0.19 7.05
C LEU A 57 7.20 -0.58 6.37
N ARG A 58 7.79 -1.56 7.08
CA ARG A 58 8.83 -2.42 6.51
C ARG A 58 8.31 -3.23 5.33
N ARG A 59 7.12 -3.82 5.45
CA ARG A 59 6.48 -4.55 4.34
C ARG A 59 6.13 -3.63 3.17
N LEU A 60 5.61 -2.43 3.46
CA LEU A 60 5.29 -1.44 2.43
C LEU A 60 6.54 -1.02 1.65
N HIS A 61 7.68 -0.87 2.32
CA HIS A 61 8.93 -0.55 1.62
C HIS A 61 9.28 -1.59 0.54
N ASP A 62 9.26 -2.88 0.89
CA ASP A 62 9.57 -3.95 -0.06
C ASP A 62 8.54 -4.02 -1.21
N ILE A 63 7.25 -3.83 -0.88
CA ILE A 63 6.15 -3.77 -1.84
C ILE A 63 6.32 -2.59 -2.80
N SER A 64 6.65 -1.40 -2.29
CA SER A 64 6.75 -0.19 -3.09
C SER A 64 7.95 -0.26 -4.05
N GLN A 65 9.08 -0.82 -3.59
CA GLN A 65 10.23 -1.04 -4.47
C GLN A 65 9.90 -2.02 -5.60
N THR A 66 9.22 -3.12 -5.27
CA THR A 66 8.79 -4.12 -6.27
C THR A 66 7.81 -3.51 -7.28
N TRP A 67 6.84 -2.73 -6.79
CA TRP A 67 5.88 -2.00 -7.62
C TRP A 67 6.58 -1.05 -8.59
N LYS A 68 7.53 -0.26 -8.09
CA LYS A 68 8.32 0.69 -8.88
C LYS A 68 9.10 -0.03 -9.98
N LEU A 69 9.75 -1.15 -9.67
CA LEU A 69 10.47 -1.97 -10.66
C LEU A 69 9.51 -2.53 -11.72
N SER A 70 8.36 -3.07 -11.32
CA SER A 70 7.37 -3.63 -12.27
C SER A 70 6.87 -2.58 -13.27
N HIS A 71 6.64 -1.35 -12.81
CA HIS A 71 6.14 -0.26 -13.66
C HIS A 71 7.25 0.37 -14.54
N GLN A 72 8.52 0.16 -14.19
CA GLN A 72 9.66 0.54 -15.05
C GLN A 72 9.96 -0.50 -16.12
N ILE A 73 9.56 -1.77 -15.92
CA ILE A 73 9.89 -2.89 -16.81
C ILE A 73 8.82 -3.09 -17.90
N SER A 74 7.59 -2.59 -17.76
CA SER A 74 6.62 -2.60 -18.87
C SER A 74 7.08 -1.68 -20.01
N PRO A 75 7.42 -2.20 -21.20
CA PRO A 75 7.44 -1.37 -22.40
C PRO A 75 5.99 -1.05 -22.79
N PRO A 76 5.74 -0.03 -23.63
CA PRO A 76 4.43 0.12 -24.26
C PRO A 76 4.13 -1.17 -25.03
N ILE A 77 3.06 -1.87 -24.66
CA ILE A 77 2.50 -2.93 -25.49
C ILE A 77 1.94 -2.20 -26.71
N GLU A 78 2.72 -2.13 -27.78
CA GLU A 78 2.25 -1.66 -29.08
C GLU A 78 1.27 -2.72 -29.60
N PRO A 79 -0.02 -2.40 -29.82
CA PRO A 79 -0.95 -3.35 -30.40
C PRO A 79 -0.53 -3.67 -31.85
N PRO A 80 -0.81 -4.89 -32.36
CA PRO A 80 -0.50 -5.27 -33.74
C PRO A 80 -1.31 -4.47 -34.77
#